data_AF-A0A9E5RED0-F1
#
_entry.id   AF-A0A9E5RED0-F1
#
_cell.length_a   1.000
_cell.length_b   1.000
_cell.length_c   1.000
_cell.angle_alpha   90.00
_cell.angle_beta   90.00
_cell.angle_gamma   90.00
#
_symmetry.space_group_name_H-M   'P 1'
#
loop_
_entity.id
_entity.type
_entity.pdbx_description
1 polymer ?
#
loop_
_entity_poly.entity_id
_entity_poly.type
_entity_poly.pdbx_seq_one_letter_code
_entity_poly.pdbx_strand_id
1 'polypeptide(L)'
;MLQSQPTLDNVIVRVSLKAQRPNAFLQERFVGDFRYRVNQRARFIRGLNPGDRVVVRLFTPQNVLIGYSEFELLDDNAAVNLILPSQSSSYGVVRTVYGVDSDENGVIDTNRNTYSYFTQVSGSSYRDSRVTFLSDTRNINTSLFQTQSISTSSSAVYSSSFESGTFSLIGRTIPCFISGLAPALTAAPGEVVEITNISSSSISTYEVSQLILVYQEVGFTEGTIISIDDYDDDDDDNGDDDSESDSGDDDDDDDSDDDDEYDDDDDRRSRRRNCNQGIGNGTEGCDPGNSRPRGGSNDETGRTPNGSRQR
;
A
#
# COMPACT_ATOMS: atom_id res chain seq x y z
N MET A 1 20.65 13.77 3.23
CA MET A 1 20.84 13.32 4.62
C MET A 1 21.84 12.19 4.57
N LEU A 2 22.86 12.21 5.43
CA LEU A 2 23.94 11.22 5.44
C LEU A 2 23.87 10.41 6.73
N GLN A 3 23.87 9.09 6.60
CA GLN A 3 24.14 8.17 7.71
C GLN A 3 25.63 8.25 8.07
N SER A 4 25.94 8.35 9.36
CA SER A 4 27.29 8.59 9.86
C SER A 4 28.21 7.36 9.79
N GLN A 5 27.64 6.15 9.85
CA GLN A 5 28.37 4.87 9.80
C GLN A 5 27.57 3.82 9.04
N PRO A 6 27.56 3.85 7.69
CA PRO A 6 26.91 2.82 6.91
C PRO A 6 27.71 1.51 6.99
N THR A 7 27.01 0.39 7.19
CA THR A 7 27.61 -0.95 7.26
C THR A 7 27.57 -1.70 5.93
N LEU A 8 26.73 -1.25 5.00
CA LEU A 8 26.67 -1.72 3.62
C LEU A 8 27.13 -0.61 2.69
N ASP A 9 27.89 -0.98 1.66
CA ASP A 9 28.26 -0.03 0.60
C ASP A 9 27.08 0.28 -0.31
N ASN A 10 26.23 -0.73 -0.54
CA ASN A 10 25.05 -0.63 -1.38
C ASN A 10 23.96 -1.62 -0.98
N VAL A 11 22.73 -1.29 -1.37
CA VAL A 11 21.51 -2.05 -1.13
C VAL A 11 20.68 -2.10 -2.40
N ILE A 12 19.94 -3.18 -2.58
CA ILE A 12 18.92 -3.28 -3.61
C ILE A 12 17.57 -2.95 -2.98
N VAL A 13 16.86 -2.01 -3.57
CA VAL A 13 15.58 -1.49 -3.12
C VAL A 13 14.54 -1.90 -4.15
N ARG A 14 13.68 -2.83 -3.79
CA ARG A 14 12.50 -3.17 -4.58
C ARG A 14 11.37 -2.22 -4.18
N VAL A 15 10.87 -1.48 -5.16
CA VAL A 15 9.77 -0.52 -4.97
C VAL A 15 8.52 -1.04 -5.65
N SER A 16 7.39 -0.89 -4.98
CA SER A 16 6.08 -1.24 -5.49
C SER A 16 4.99 -0.33 -4.92
N LEU A 17 3.84 -0.31 -5.59
CA LEU A 17 2.75 0.63 -5.31
C LEU A 17 1.43 -0.12 -5.10
N LYS A 18 0.72 0.24 -4.03
CA LYS A 18 -0.66 -0.15 -3.75
C LYS A 18 -1.54 1.08 -3.90
N ALA A 19 -2.29 1.16 -4.99
CA ALA A 19 -3.12 2.34 -5.27
C ALA A 19 -4.38 2.35 -4.38
N GLN A 20 -4.72 3.49 -3.81
CA GLN A 20 -5.86 3.63 -2.91
C GLN A 20 -7.20 3.60 -3.68
N ARG A 21 -8.19 3.02 -3.03
CA ARG A 21 -9.62 3.05 -3.36
C ARG A 21 -10.38 3.45 -2.09
N PRO A 22 -11.63 3.97 -2.19
CA PRO A 22 -12.35 4.51 -1.03
C PRO A 22 -12.36 3.64 0.22
N ASN A 23 -12.37 2.31 0.07
CA ASN A 23 -12.34 1.35 1.18
C ASN A 23 -11.37 0.18 0.93
N ALA A 24 -10.40 0.34 0.03
CA ALA A 24 -9.51 -0.76 -0.35
C ALA A 24 -8.17 -0.26 -0.91
N PHE A 25 -7.23 -1.17 -1.09
CA PHE A 25 -6.09 -0.96 -1.96
C PHE A 25 -6.20 -1.89 -3.17
N LEU A 26 -5.79 -1.40 -4.33
CA LEU A 26 -5.54 -2.28 -5.46
C LEU A 26 -4.37 -3.21 -5.15
N GLN A 27 -4.30 -4.29 -5.92
CA GLN A 27 -3.18 -5.20 -5.88
C GLN A 27 -1.86 -4.46 -6.09
N GLU A 28 -0.84 -4.91 -5.36
CA GLU A 28 0.50 -4.33 -5.39
C GLU A 28 1.13 -4.47 -6.78
N ARG A 29 1.59 -3.35 -7.32
CA ARG A 29 2.21 -3.27 -8.66
C ARG A 29 3.69 -3.03 -8.53
N PHE A 30 4.48 -3.81 -9.26
CA PHE A 30 5.92 -3.64 -9.30
C PHE A 30 6.30 -2.33 -9.99
N VAL A 31 7.22 -1.58 -9.37
CA VAL A 31 7.79 -0.35 -9.96
C VAL A 31 9.22 -0.59 -10.43
N GLY A 32 10.02 -1.34 -9.69
CA GLY A 32 11.39 -1.65 -10.10
C GLY A 32 12.29 -2.13 -8.97
N ASP A 33 13.43 -2.70 -9.36
CA ASP A 33 14.55 -3.00 -8.48
C ASP A 33 15.67 -1.98 -8.73
N PHE A 34 16.07 -1.28 -7.67
CA PHE A 34 17.03 -0.17 -7.75
C PHE A 34 18.22 -0.41 -6.84
N ARG A 35 19.44 -0.33 -7.37
CA ARG A 35 20.66 -0.40 -6.55
C ARG A 35 21.09 0.99 -6.11
N TYR A 36 21.01 1.23 -4.80
CA TYR A 36 21.50 2.44 -4.16
C TYR A 36 22.82 2.15 -3.45
N ARG A 37 23.82 3.02 -3.65
CA ARG A 37 24.86 3.21 -2.63
C ARG A 37 24.26 3.94 -1.45
N VAL A 38 24.72 3.63 -0.24
CA VAL A 38 24.17 4.32 0.95
C VAL A 38 24.38 5.83 0.81
N ASN A 39 23.37 6.60 1.24
CA ASN A 39 23.27 8.05 1.10
C ASN A 39 23.00 8.58 -0.32
N GLN A 40 22.76 7.73 -1.31
CA GLN A 40 22.22 8.16 -2.60
C GLN A 40 20.73 8.47 -2.52
N ARG A 41 20.26 9.24 -3.51
CA ARG A 41 18.87 9.65 -3.64
C ARG A 41 18.41 9.42 -5.07
N ALA A 42 17.13 9.10 -5.21
CA ALA A 42 16.43 9.14 -6.47
C ALA A 42 15.12 9.90 -6.28
N ARG A 43 14.55 10.38 -7.38
CA ARG A 43 13.27 11.05 -7.43
C ARG A 43 12.29 10.19 -8.23
N PHE A 44 11.11 9.97 -7.68
CA PHE A 44 10.02 9.28 -8.35
C PHE A 44 8.91 10.31 -8.60
N ILE A 45 8.48 10.43 -9.85
CA ILE A 45 7.49 11.43 -10.27
C ILE A 45 6.37 10.79 -11.08
N ARG A 46 5.18 11.40 -11.04
CA ARG A 46 3.95 11.01 -11.77
C ARG A 46 3.51 9.56 -11.52
N GLY A 47 2.26 9.23 -11.83
CA GLY A 47 1.72 7.89 -11.57
C GLY A 47 1.63 7.53 -10.08
N LEU A 48 1.62 8.54 -9.22
CA LEU A 48 1.55 8.47 -7.77
C LEU A 48 0.41 9.40 -7.33
N ASN A 49 -0.50 8.92 -6.49
CA ASN A 49 -1.58 9.73 -5.95
C ASN A 49 -1.49 9.81 -4.42
N PRO A 50 -1.93 10.93 -3.81
CA PRO A 50 -2.08 10.99 -2.36
C PRO A 50 -2.93 9.83 -1.84
N GLY A 51 -2.53 9.27 -0.70
CA GLY A 51 -3.18 8.12 -0.07
C GLY A 51 -2.78 6.75 -0.64
N ASP A 52 -2.16 6.68 -1.83
CA ASP A 52 -1.52 5.45 -2.30
C ASP A 52 -0.43 5.02 -1.31
N ARG A 53 -0.17 3.72 -1.20
CA ARG A 53 0.91 3.19 -0.37
C ARG A 53 2.07 2.69 -1.21
N VAL A 54 3.27 3.12 -0.84
CA VAL A 54 4.52 2.60 -1.40
C VAL A 54 5.06 1.53 -0.48
N VAL A 55 5.31 0.36 -1.04
CA VAL A 55 5.98 -0.74 -0.36
C VAL A 55 7.43 -0.78 -0.81
N VAL A 56 8.33 -0.92 0.15
CA VAL A 56 9.77 -0.99 -0.08
C VAL A 56 10.34 -2.23 0.60
N ARG A 57 10.98 -3.09 -0.19
CA ARG A 57 11.74 -4.23 0.32
C ARG A 57 13.22 -3.99 0.07
N LEU A 58 14.02 -4.13 1.13
CA LEU A 58 15.46 -3.86 1.11
C LEU A 58 16.22 -5.17 1.13
N PHE A 59 17.11 -5.36 0.15
CA PHE A 59 17.95 -6.53 0.02
C PHE A 59 19.42 -6.15 0.03
N THR A 60 20.26 -7.07 0.52
CA THR A 60 21.69 -7.04 0.21
C THR A 60 21.93 -7.37 -1.26
N PRO A 61 23.13 -7.10 -1.80
CA PRO A 61 23.49 -7.54 -3.16
C PRO A 61 23.48 -9.06 -3.37
N GLN A 62 23.41 -9.84 -2.29
CA GLN A 62 23.28 -11.30 -2.29
C GLN A 62 21.82 -11.75 -2.13
N ASN A 63 20.85 -10.85 -2.33
CA ASN A 63 19.41 -11.12 -2.25
C ASN A 63 18.93 -11.58 -0.87
N VAL A 64 19.63 -11.18 0.19
CA VAL A 64 19.16 -11.35 1.57
C VAL A 64 18.24 -10.17 1.92
N LEU A 65 16.98 -10.45 2.28
CA LEU A 65 16.06 -9.42 2.76
C LEU A 65 16.53 -8.91 4.13
N ILE A 66 16.80 -7.61 4.21
CA ILE A 66 17.34 -6.94 5.41
C ILE A 66 16.42 -5.86 5.94
N GLY A 67 15.29 -5.63 5.27
CA GLY A 67 14.35 -4.60 5.68
C GLY A 67 13.09 -4.54 4.84
N TYR A 68 12.05 -3.98 5.43
CA TYR A 68 10.76 -3.76 4.80
C TYR A 68 10.19 -2.44 5.31
N SER A 69 9.53 -1.66 4.47
CA SER A 69 8.76 -0.49 4.89
C SER A 69 7.53 -0.32 4.01
N GLU A 70 6.47 0.24 4.57
CA GLU A 70 5.28 0.68 3.83
C GLU A 70 4.91 2.08 4.30
N PHE A 71 4.76 3.04 3.39
CA PHE A 71 4.38 4.42 3.74
C PHE A 71 3.33 4.96 2.77
N GLU A 72 2.52 5.87 3.27
CA GLU A 72 1.48 6.57 2.51
C GLU A 72 2.07 7.76 1.75
N LEU A 73 1.63 7.96 0.51
CA LEU A 73 1.93 9.15 -0.26
C LEU A 73 1.10 10.33 0.22
N LEU A 74 1.76 11.48 0.38
CA LEU A 74 1.16 12.69 0.92
C LEU A 74 0.52 13.53 -0.20
N ASP A 75 -0.31 14.50 0.19
CA ASP A 75 -0.96 15.44 -0.75
C ASP A 75 0.04 16.32 -1.51
N ASP A 76 1.18 16.61 -0.87
CA ASP A 76 2.31 17.32 -1.46
C ASP A 76 3.46 16.35 -1.79
N ASN A 77 4.49 16.88 -2.45
CA ASN A 77 5.78 16.20 -2.57
C ASN A 77 6.29 15.70 -1.21
N ALA A 78 6.89 14.51 -1.21
CA ALA A 78 7.37 13.87 0.01
C ALA A 78 8.84 13.47 -0.12
N ALA A 79 9.60 13.71 0.95
CA ALA A 79 10.94 13.17 1.12
C ALA A 79 10.89 11.96 2.07
N VAL A 80 11.47 10.84 1.64
CA VAL A 80 11.48 9.58 2.39
C VAL A 80 12.92 9.17 2.65
N ASN A 81 13.22 8.79 3.90
CA ASN A 81 14.51 8.28 4.33
C ASN A 81 14.30 6.91 4.97
N LEU A 82 14.92 5.89 4.38
CA LEU A 82 15.01 4.56 4.95
C LEU A 82 16.39 4.41 5.57
N ILE A 83 16.44 4.28 6.89
CA ILE A 83 17.68 4.26 7.66
C ILE A 83 17.90 2.83 8.14
N LEU A 84 19.03 2.25 7.73
CA LEU A 84 19.51 0.95 8.21
C LEU A 84 20.37 1.15 9.45
N PRO A 85 20.53 0.14 10.31
CA PRO A 85 21.38 0.26 11.50
C PRO A 85 22.86 0.39 11.13
N SER A 86 23.60 1.14 11.93
CA SER A 86 25.07 1.21 11.86
C SER A 86 25.79 -0.07 12.34
N GLN A 87 25.06 -1.13 12.65
CA GLN A 87 25.59 -2.44 13.02
C GLN A 87 24.86 -3.55 12.26
N SER A 88 25.62 -4.45 11.63
CA SER A 88 25.06 -5.54 10.82
C SER A 88 24.30 -6.59 11.63
N SER A 89 24.64 -6.77 12.92
CA SER A 89 23.90 -7.65 13.84
C SER A 89 22.45 -7.21 14.07
N SER A 90 22.10 -5.99 13.69
CA SER A 90 20.74 -5.44 13.82
C SER A 90 19.99 -5.36 12.49
N TYR A 91 20.54 -5.92 11.40
CA TYR A 91 19.79 -6.06 10.14
C TYR A 91 18.47 -6.82 10.37
N GLY A 92 17.49 -6.49 9.52
CA GLY A 92 16.10 -6.86 9.73
C GLY A 92 15.28 -5.70 10.31
N VAL A 93 15.91 -4.72 10.98
CA VAL A 93 15.19 -3.52 11.45
C VAL A 93 15.45 -2.33 10.54
N VAL A 94 14.40 -1.62 10.16
CA VAL A 94 14.47 -0.37 9.38
C VAL A 94 13.78 0.74 10.14
N ARG A 95 14.39 1.93 10.15
CA ARG A 95 13.69 3.16 10.54
C ARG A 95 13.25 3.90 9.28
N THR A 96 11.95 4.18 9.19
CA THR A 96 11.39 4.98 8.09
C THR A 96 11.05 6.36 8.62
N VAL A 97 11.56 7.39 7.95
CA VAL A 97 11.27 8.78 8.25
C VAL A 97 10.86 9.48 6.98
N TYR A 98 9.62 9.95 6.94
CA TYR A 98 9.09 10.66 5.78
C TYR A 98 8.17 11.80 6.18
N GLY A 99 8.03 12.77 5.29
CA GLY A 99 7.21 13.95 5.49
C GLY A 99 7.19 14.80 4.24
N VAL A 100 6.49 15.93 4.33
CA VAL A 100 6.34 16.88 3.23
C VAL A 100 7.68 17.53 2.88
N ASP A 101 7.93 17.70 1.58
CA ASP A 101 9.07 18.38 0.95
C ASP A 101 8.52 19.33 -0.13
N SER A 102 7.81 20.38 0.29
CA SER A 102 7.02 21.23 -0.61
C SER A 102 7.89 21.98 -1.63
N ASP A 103 9.16 22.23 -1.33
CA ASP A 103 10.12 22.90 -2.22
C ASP A 103 10.98 21.93 -3.06
N GLU A 104 10.74 20.62 -2.94
CA GLU A 104 11.42 19.54 -3.66
C GLU A 104 12.95 19.51 -3.49
N ASN A 105 13.45 20.01 -2.36
CA ASN A 105 14.88 20.05 -2.09
C ASN A 105 15.42 18.69 -1.56
N GLY A 106 14.53 17.72 -1.34
CA GLY A 106 14.84 16.39 -0.81
C GLY A 106 15.08 16.38 0.70
N VAL A 107 14.55 17.35 1.43
CA VAL A 107 14.60 17.47 2.89
C VAL A 107 13.17 17.65 3.39
N ILE A 108 12.87 17.00 4.52
CA ILE A 108 11.54 17.11 5.12
C ILE A 108 11.41 18.49 5.77
N ASP A 109 10.31 19.18 5.47
CA ASP A 109 9.99 20.51 5.99
C ASP A 109 9.73 20.47 7.50
N THR A 110 10.42 21.30 8.27
CA THR A 110 10.44 21.25 9.75
C THR A 110 9.11 21.62 10.42
N ASN A 111 8.20 22.30 9.72
CA ASN A 111 6.91 22.76 10.25
C ASN A 111 5.72 21.97 9.67
N ARG A 112 5.99 20.82 9.06
CA ARG A 112 4.98 19.94 8.46
C ARG A 112 4.95 18.60 9.21
N ASN A 113 3.91 17.83 8.96
CA ASN A 113 3.79 16.50 9.55
C ASN A 113 4.98 15.63 9.11
N THR A 114 5.65 15.05 10.10
CA THR A 114 6.75 14.11 9.90
C THR A 114 6.40 12.83 10.62
N TYR A 115 6.52 11.72 9.91
CA TYR A 115 6.28 10.38 10.41
C TYR A 115 7.63 9.68 10.58
N SER A 116 7.78 8.95 11.68
CA SER A 116 9.02 8.27 12.03
C SER A 116 8.69 7.01 12.81
N TYR A 117 8.89 5.85 12.20
CA TYR A 117 8.58 4.58 12.83
C TYR A 117 9.61 3.51 12.48
N PHE A 118 9.46 2.34 13.09
CA PHE A 118 10.33 1.20 12.88
C PHE A 118 9.54 -0.02 12.42
N THR A 119 10.18 -0.82 11.58
CA THR A 119 9.71 -2.13 11.16
C THR A 119 10.80 -3.16 11.45
N GLN A 120 10.39 -4.38 11.74
CA GLN A 120 11.30 -5.49 11.99
C GLN A 120 10.89 -6.71 11.17
N VAL A 121 11.79 -7.16 10.31
CA VAL A 121 11.68 -8.38 9.52
C VAL A 121 12.18 -9.58 10.32
N SER A 122 11.49 -10.69 10.20
CA SER A 122 11.84 -11.99 10.76
C SER A 122 11.55 -13.10 9.75
N GLY A 123 12.40 -14.13 9.68
CA GLY A 123 12.22 -15.26 8.78
C GLY A 123 13.54 -15.96 8.50
N SER A 124 13.47 -17.19 7.98
CA SER A 124 14.64 -18.00 7.58
C SER A 124 14.98 -17.82 6.09
N SER A 125 13.98 -17.56 5.25
CA SER A 125 14.09 -17.24 3.83
C SER A 125 13.44 -15.88 3.56
N TYR A 126 13.82 -15.19 2.49
CA TYR A 126 13.14 -13.93 2.15
C TYR A 126 11.66 -14.17 1.80
N ARG A 127 11.32 -15.29 1.15
CA ARG A 127 9.95 -15.59 0.69
C ARG A 127 8.99 -15.78 1.85
N ASP A 128 9.45 -16.40 2.94
CA ASP A 128 8.65 -16.66 4.14
C ASP A 128 8.82 -15.59 5.22
N SER A 129 9.53 -14.51 4.88
CA SER A 129 9.78 -13.42 5.82
C SER A 129 8.50 -12.68 6.15
N ARG A 130 8.33 -12.36 7.43
CA ARG A 130 7.27 -11.51 7.97
C ARG A 130 7.87 -10.20 8.46
N VAL A 131 7.07 -9.14 8.46
CA VAL A 131 7.43 -7.83 8.98
C VAL A 131 6.47 -7.43 10.10
N THR A 132 7.02 -6.98 11.21
CA THR A 132 6.29 -6.37 12.31
C THR A 132 6.42 -4.85 12.22
N PHE A 133 5.31 -4.12 12.22
CA PHE A 133 5.30 -2.67 12.36
C PHE A 133 5.25 -2.31 13.84
N LEU A 134 6.35 -1.74 14.35
CA LEU A 134 6.53 -1.59 15.80
C LEU A 134 5.71 -0.40 16.34
N SER A 135 4.84 -0.66 17.31
CA SER A 135 4.07 0.38 18.00
C SER A 135 4.93 1.25 18.93
N ASP A 136 6.08 0.74 19.37
CA ASP A 136 7.05 1.47 20.17
C ASP A 136 8.49 1.02 19.88
N THR A 137 9.47 1.72 20.46
CA THR A 137 10.90 1.47 20.20
C THR A 137 11.65 0.89 21.39
N ARG A 138 10.96 0.40 22.44
CA ARG A 138 11.58 0.01 23.72
C ARG A 138 12.64 -1.08 23.58
N ASN A 139 12.46 -1.98 22.61
CA ASN A 139 13.37 -3.10 22.34
C ASN A 139 14.37 -2.82 21.22
N ILE A 140 14.39 -1.60 20.68
CA ILE A 140 15.28 -1.20 19.59
C ILE A 140 16.33 -0.24 20.13
N ASN A 141 17.60 -0.53 19.85
CA ASN A 141 18.66 0.44 20.08
C ASN A 141 18.59 1.56 19.01
N THR A 142 17.78 2.58 19.28
CA THR A 142 17.50 3.68 18.33
C THR A 142 18.74 4.49 17.97
N SER A 143 19.80 4.47 18.78
CA SER A 143 21.07 5.15 18.49
C SER A 143 21.74 4.63 17.21
N LEU A 144 21.47 3.38 16.81
CA LEU A 144 21.98 2.78 15.58
C LEU A 144 21.37 3.38 14.30
N PHE A 145 20.28 4.15 14.45
CA PHE A 145 19.47 4.71 13.35
C PHE A 145 19.51 6.24 13.31
N GLN A 146 20.60 6.82 13.83
CA GLN A 146 20.81 8.26 13.83
C GLN A 146 21.41 8.72 12.49
N THR A 147 20.93 9.86 12.01
CA THR A 147 21.55 10.60 10.91
C THR A 147 21.83 12.03 11.38
N GLN A 148 22.72 12.75 10.71
CA GLN A 148 23.11 14.11 11.12
C GLN A 148 21.94 15.11 11.20
N SER A 149 20.82 14.83 10.54
CA SER A 149 19.69 15.74 10.35
C SER A 149 18.36 15.22 10.91
N ILE A 150 18.32 14.01 11.49
CA ILE A 150 17.10 13.43 12.08
C ILE A 150 17.40 12.92 13.48
N SER A 151 16.86 13.61 14.50
CA SER A 151 16.92 13.16 15.88
C SER A 151 16.12 11.87 16.10
N THR A 152 16.56 11.04 17.03
CA THR A 152 15.81 9.84 17.46
C THR A 152 14.65 10.23 18.36
N SER A 153 13.43 9.91 17.94
CA SER A 153 12.26 9.87 18.84
C SER A 153 12.15 8.48 19.46
N SER A 154 11.76 8.42 20.74
CA SER A 154 11.45 7.16 21.42
C SER A 154 10.04 6.64 21.08
N SER A 155 9.17 7.47 20.49
CA SER A 155 7.85 7.07 20.02
C SER A 155 7.83 6.89 18.51
N ALA A 156 7.18 5.81 18.05
CA ALA A 156 6.83 5.64 16.66
C ALA A 156 5.68 6.58 16.31
N VAL A 157 5.77 7.25 15.17
CA VAL A 157 4.77 8.18 14.64
C VAL A 157 4.40 7.72 13.25
N TYR A 158 3.15 7.30 13.10
CA TYR A 158 2.56 6.82 11.84
C TYR A 158 1.55 7.84 11.30
N SER A 159 1.19 7.75 10.02
CA SER A 159 0.01 8.47 9.52
C SER A 159 -1.27 7.77 9.98
N SER A 160 -2.38 8.50 9.98
CA SER A 160 -3.68 7.99 10.44
C SER A 160 -4.15 6.76 9.65
N SER A 161 -3.71 6.60 8.39
CA SER A 161 -4.07 5.42 7.59
C SER A 161 -3.52 4.10 8.15
N PHE A 162 -2.54 4.14 9.05
CA PHE A 162 -1.93 2.96 9.68
C PHE A 162 -2.55 2.65 11.06
N GLU A 163 -3.34 3.56 11.63
CA GLU A 163 -3.80 3.46 13.02
C GLU A 163 -5.04 2.57 13.17
N SER A 164 -5.99 2.63 12.22
CA SER A 164 -7.30 1.99 12.37
C SER A 164 -7.86 1.43 11.06
N GLY A 165 -8.84 0.53 11.18
CA GLY A 165 -9.48 -0.15 10.05
C GLY A 165 -8.70 -1.34 9.50
N THR A 166 -9.21 -1.95 8.43
CA THR A 166 -8.68 -3.15 7.76
C THR A 166 -7.23 -3.00 7.26
N PHE A 167 -6.74 -1.77 7.11
CA PHE A 167 -5.37 -1.48 6.65
C PHE A 167 -4.46 -0.95 7.75
N SER A 168 -4.92 -1.02 9.01
CA SER A 168 -4.07 -0.77 10.17
C SER A 168 -2.89 -1.72 10.15
N LEU A 169 -1.70 -1.20 10.45
CA LEU A 169 -0.46 -1.97 10.49
C LEU A 169 0.21 -1.87 11.86
N ILE A 170 -0.10 -0.87 12.68
CA ILE A 170 0.61 -0.65 13.95
C ILE A 170 0.47 -1.86 14.87
N GLY A 171 1.60 -2.43 15.29
CA GLY A 171 1.66 -3.61 16.14
C GLY A 171 1.38 -4.93 15.44
N ARG A 172 1.10 -4.93 14.14
CA ARG A 172 0.79 -6.15 13.37
C ARG A 172 2.03 -6.76 12.75
N THR A 173 1.97 -8.08 12.56
CA THR A 173 2.98 -8.87 11.86
C THR A 173 2.39 -9.47 10.59
N ILE A 174 2.76 -8.91 9.44
CA ILE A 174 2.25 -9.33 8.13
C ILE A 174 3.34 -10.03 7.31
N PRO A 175 2.99 -10.93 6.37
CA PRO A 175 3.95 -11.47 5.42
C PRO A 175 4.55 -10.36 4.53
N CYS A 176 5.86 -10.42 4.28
CA CYS A 176 6.52 -9.51 3.35
C CYS A 176 6.12 -9.80 1.89
N PHE A 177 5.73 -11.05 1.63
CA PHE A 177 5.29 -11.55 0.33
C PHE A 177 3.96 -12.28 0.52
N ILE A 178 2.85 -11.63 0.18
CA ILE A 178 1.52 -12.25 0.22
C ILE A 178 1.33 -13.19 -0.96
N SER A 179 0.37 -14.11 -0.84
CA SER A 179 -0.07 -14.92 -1.97
C SER A 179 -0.62 -14.02 -3.09
N GLY A 180 -0.42 -14.45 -4.34
CA GLY A 180 -0.87 -13.70 -5.51
C GLY A 180 -0.07 -12.44 -5.83
N LEU A 181 1.11 -12.21 -5.24
CA LEU A 181 2.01 -11.17 -5.74
C LEU A 181 2.55 -11.49 -7.13
N ALA A 182 2.80 -10.45 -7.92
CA ALA A 182 3.32 -10.57 -9.27
C ALA A 182 4.69 -11.31 -9.29
N PRO A 183 5.05 -12.00 -10.38
CA PRO A 183 6.32 -12.70 -10.50
C PRO A 183 7.54 -11.84 -10.15
N ALA A 184 7.58 -10.59 -10.63
CA ALA A 184 8.67 -9.65 -10.33
C ALA A 184 8.76 -9.28 -8.85
N LEU A 185 7.66 -9.39 -8.09
CA LEU A 185 7.64 -9.11 -6.65
C LEU A 185 8.13 -10.29 -5.82
N THR A 186 7.97 -11.53 -6.29
CA THR A 186 8.33 -12.76 -5.54
C THR A 186 9.68 -13.36 -5.94
N ALA A 187 10.15 -13.12 -7.16
CA ALA A 187 11.48 -13.51 -7.61
C ALA A 187 12.59 -12.76 -6.88
N ALA A 188 13.81 -13.32 -6.82
CA ALA A 188 14.91 -12.59 -6.22
C ALA A 188 15.26 -11.35 -7.08
N PRO A 189 15.75 -10.25 -6.48
CA PRO A 189 16.13 -9.08 -7.26
C PRO A 189 17.13 -9.40 -8.37
N GLY A 190 16.87 -8.89 -9.58
CA GLY A 190 17.70 -9.14 -10.76
C GLY A 190 17.37 -10.41 -11.55
N GLU A 191 16.49 -11.30 -11.07
CA GLU A 191 16.17 -12.54 -11.77
C GLU A 191 15.19 -12.34 -12.94
N VAL A 192 14.13 -11.56 -12.71
CA VAL A 192 13.06 -11.33 -13.71
C VAL A 192 13.21 -9.98 -14.39
N VAL A 193 13.75 -8.98 -13.69
CA VAL A 193 13.93 -7.61 -14.17
C VAL A 193 15.34 -7.15 -13.84
N GLU A 194 15.96 -6.39 -14.75
CA GLU A 194 17.29 -5.81 -14.53
C GLU A 194 17.28 -4.81 -13.36
N ILE A 195 18.32 -4.90 -12.53
CA ILE A 195 18.53 -3.95 -11.43
C ILE A 195 19.02 -2.61 -11.98
N THR A 196 18.23 -1.56 -11.79
CA THR A 196 18.59 -0.20 -12.19
C THR A 196 19.59 0.40 -11.20
N ASN A 197 20.79 0.75 -11.65
CA ASN A 197 21.77 1.40 -10.79
C ASN A 197 21.48 2.91 -10.66
N ILE A 198 21.39 3.41 -9.42
CA ILE A 198 21.17 4.83 -9.17
C ILE A 198 22.46 5.63 -9.41
N SER A 199 22.31 6.76 -10.11
CA SER A 199 23.43 7.65 -10.42
C SER A 199 24.11 8.17 -9.16
N SER A 200 25.44 8.23 -9.16
CA SER A 200 26.24 8.83 -8.09
C SER A 200 26.55 10.31 -8.32
N SER A 201 26.36 10.80 -9.55
CA SER A 201 26.74 12.15 -9.97
C SER A 201 25.56 13.11 -10.10
N SER A 202 24.34 12.59 -10.18
CA SER A 202 23.11 13.36 -10.39
C SER A 202 21.94 12.69 -9.70
N ILE A 203 20.88 13.45 -9.41
CA ILE A 203 19.62 12.87 -8.95
C ILE A 203 19.00 12.12 -10.14
N SER A 204 18.87 10.80 -10.02
CA SER A 204 18.12 9.99 -10.97
C SER A 204 16.62 10.25 -10.79
N THR A 205 15.92 10.57 -11.88
CA THR A 205 14.47 10.79 -11.88
C THR A 205 13.78 9.68 -12.66
N TYR A 206 12.74 9.09 -12.08
CA TYR A 206 11.97 7.99 -12.65
C TYR A 206 10.49 8.33 -12.70
N GLU A 207 9.86 8.10 -13.85
CA GLU A 207 8.41 8.27 -14.00
C GLU A 207 7.68 6.97 -13.64
N VAL A 208 6.93 6.94 -12.53
CA VAL A 208 6.38 5.68 -12.00
C VAL A 208 5.33 5.08 -12.93
N SER A 209 4.50 5.92 -13.56
CA SER A 209 3.54 5.47 -14.58
C SER A 209 4.22 4.74 -15.74
N GLN A 210 5.38 5.22 -16.19
CA GLN A 210 6.13 4.56 -17.27
C GLN A 210 6.76 3.26 -16.80
N LEU A 211 7.36 3.25 -15.61
CA LEU A 211 7.96 2.03 -15.05
C LEU A 211 6.92 0.91 -14.89
N ILE A 212 5.73 1.25 -14.37
CA ILE A 212 4.62 0.30 -14.25
C ILE A 212 4.21 -0.25 -15.62
N LEU A 213 4.16 0.58 -16.66
CA LEU A 213 3.85 0.13 -18.02
C LEU A 213 4.97 -0.75 -18.60
N VAL A 214 6.24 -0.40 -18.38
CA VAL A 214 7.39 -1.17 -18.85
C VAL A 214 7.41 -2.58 -18.25
N TYR A 215 7.06 -2.71 -16.97
CA TYR A 215 7.07 -4.00 -16.29
C TYR A 215 5.71 -4.69 -16.25
N GLN A 216 4.76 -4.31 -17.12
CA GLN A 216 3.38 -4.79 -17.02
C GLN A 216 3.27 -6.33 -17.08
N GLU A 217 4.07 -6.99 -17.91
CA GLU A 217 4.00 -8.45 -18.12
C GLU A 217 4.40 -9.26 -16.87
N VAL A 218 5.27 -8.72 -16.02
CA VAL A 218 5.85 -9.43 -14.87
C VAL A 218 5.52 -8.77 -13.53
N GLY A 219 5.02 -7.54 -13.57
CA GLY A 219 4.76 -6.66 -12.44
C GLY A 219 3.31 -6.61 -11.99
N PHE A 220 2.45 -7.43 -12.61
CA PHE A 220 1.03 -7.55 -12.32
C PHE A 220 0.66 -9.01 -12.06
N THR A 221 -0.30 -9.20 -11.16
CA THR A 221 -1.13 -10.39 -11.11
C THR A 221 -2.55 -9.95 -11.47
N GLU A 222 -3.33 -10.78 -12.13
CA GLU A 222 -4.74 -10.48 -12.35
C GLU A 222 -5.52 -10.69 -11.04
N GLY A 223 -6.14 -9.63 -10.49
CA GLY A 223 -6.94 -9.73 -9.25
C GLY A 223 -7.11 -8.42 -8.46
N THR A 224 -7.98 -8.45 -7.43
CA THR A 224 -8.13 -7.40 -6.41
C THR A 224 -7.85 -8.01 -5.04
N ILE A 225 -7.02 -7.35 -4.22
CA ILE A 225 -6.80 -7.78 -2.83
C ILE A 225 -7.91 -7.17 -1.97
N ILE A 226 -8.74 -8.01 -1.37
CA ILE A 226 -9.81 -7.61 -0.47
C ILE A 226 -9.35 -8.09 0.92
N SER A 227 -8.98 -7.16 1.80
CA SER A 227 -8.62 -7.41 3.22
C SER A 227 -7.22 -7.97 3.54
N ILE A 228 -6.64 -7.47 4.65
CA ILE A 228 -5.46 -8.04 5.34
C ILE A 228 -5.91 -8.99 6.47
N ASP A 229 -7.20 -8.98 6.82
CA ASP A 229 -7.74 -9.70 7.98
C ASP A 229 -8.07 -11.18 7.68
N ASP A 230 -7.84 -11.66 6.46
CA ASP A 230 -8.05 -13.08 6.08
C ASP A 230 -6.83 -13.97 6.39
N TYR A 231 -5.88 -13.50 7.19
CA TYR A 231 -4.64 -14.22 7.53
C TYR A 231 -4.53 -14.66 9.00
N ASP A 232 -5.64 -14.59 9.74
CA ASP A 232 -5.75 -15.12 11.11
C ASP A 232 -6.71 -16.32 11.11
N ASP A 233 -6.21 -17.50 10.75
CA ASP A 233 -6.61 -18.85 11.27
C ASP A 233 -6.14 -19.92 10.28
N ASP A 234 -4.96 -20.49 10.50
CA ASP A 234 -4.58 -21.83 10.00
C ASP A 234 -3.48 -22.36 10.93
N ASP A 235 -3.86 -22.58 12.19
CA ASP A 235 -3.17 -23.47 13.12
C ASP A 235 -4.24 -24.08 14.02
N ASP A 236 -4.82 -25.21 13.60
CA ASP A 236 -5.14 -26.33 14.48
C ASP A 236 -5.38 -27.61 13.66
N ASP A 237 -4.42 -28.52 13.81
CA ASP A 237 -4.43 -29.93 13.45
C ASP A 237 -5.70 -30.67 13.92
N ASN A 238 -6.14 -31.65 13.12
CA ASN A 238 -6.50 -33.04 13.49
C ASN A 238 -7.06 -33.67 12.19
N GLY A 239 -6.37 -34.54 11.48
CA GLY A 239 -5.86 -35.80 11.99
C GLY A 239 -7.03 -36.77 12.14
N ASP A 240 -7.49 -37.37 11.04
CA ASP A 240 -8.06 -38.72 11.03
C ASP A 240 -8.02 -39.31 9.61
N ASP A 241 -7.37 -40.47 9.54
CA ASP A 241 -7.50 -41.49 8.51
C ASP A 241 -8.97 -41.78 8.21
N ASP A 242 -9.31 -42.03 6.94
CA ASP A 242 -9.82 -43.34 6.55
C ASP A 242 -9.90 -43.45 5.02
N SER A 243 -9.08 -44.37 4.52
CA SER A 243 -9.13 -44.91 3.18
C SER A 243 -10.40 -45.73 2.98
N GLU A 244 -11.24 -45.39 1.99
CA GLU A 244 -12.00 -46.39 1.25
C GLU A 244 -11.97 -46.09 -0.25
N SER A 245 -11.27 -46.97 -0.94
CA SER A 245 -11.39 -47.27 -2.35
C SER A 245 -12.82 -47.72 -2.66
N ASP A 246 -13.49 -47.08 -3.62
CA ASP A 246 -14.56 -47.74 -4.34
C ASP A 246 -14.44 -47.48 -5.85
N SER A 247 -14.11 -48.56 -6.54
CA SER A 247 -14.13 -48.75 -7.97
C SER A 247 -15.57 -49.01 -8.41
N GLY A 248 -16.11 -48.18 -9.30
CA GLY A 248 -17.38 -48.41 -9.97
C GLY A 248 -17.23 -47.98 -11.42
N ASP A 249 -17.14 -48.99 -12.29
CA ASP A 249 -17.10 -48.89 -13.75
C ASP A 249 -18.47 -48.46 -14.33
N ASP A 250 -18.47 -48.37 -15.67
CA ASP A 250 -19.63 -48.41 -16.58
C ASP A 250 -20.35 -47.06 -16.77
N ASP A 251 -20.70 -46.59 -17.97
CA ASP A 251 -20.57 -46.99 -19.37
C ASP A 251 -21.25 -45.85 -20.17
N ASP A 252 -20.94 -45.71 -21.46
CA ASP A 252 -21.85 -45.42 -22.59
C ASP A 252 -22.91 -44.29 -22.46
N ASP A 253 -23.23 -43.43 -23.41
CA ASP A 253 -23.02 -43.29 -24.84
C ASP A 253 -23.81 -42.01 -25.24
N ASP A 254 -23.68 -41.61 -26.50
CA ASP A 254 -24.65 -40.85 -27.32
C ASP A 254 -24.63 -39.31 -27.27
N ASP A 255 -23.93 -38.76 -28.28
CA ASP A 255 -24.50 -38.06 -29.43
C ASP A 255 -25.84 -37.32 -29.22
N SER A 256 -25.84 -36.02 -29.52
CA SER A 256 -26.78 -35.40 -30.47
C SER A 256 -26.39 -33.95 -30.72
N ASP A 257 -25.97 -33.70 -31.96
CA ASP A 257 -26.10 -32.42 -32.65
C ASP A 257 -27.57 -31.93 -32.56
N ASP A 258 -27.79 -30.62 -32.34
CA ASP A 258 -28.96 -29.92 -32.86
C ASP A 258 -28.72 -28.41 -32.83
N ASP A 259 -29.23 -27.75 -33.86
CA ASP A 259 -28.55 -26.74 -34.66
C ASP A 259 -29.61 -25.70 -35.05
N ASP A 260 -30.27 -25.02 -34.11
CA ASP A 260 -31.50 -24.28 -34.45
C ASP A 260 -31.48 -22.80 -34.03
N GLU A 261 -31.23 -21.98 -35.05
CA GLU A 261 -31.55 -20.55 -35.16
C GLU A 261 -33.01 -20.22 -34.80
N TYR A 262 -33.21 -19.24 -33.90
CA TYR A 262 -34.43 -18.41 -33.92
C TYR A 262 -34.11 -16.96 -33.58
N ASP A 263 -34.17 -16.15 -34.63
CA ASP A 263 -34.36 -14.70 -34.61
C ASP A 263 -35.77 -14.31 -34.13
N ASP A 264 -35.87 -13.03 -33.76
CA ASP A 264 -37.04 -12.13 -33.73
C ASP A 264 -37.93 -12.00 -32.47
N ASP A 265 -37.73 -10.83 -31.86
CA ASP A 265 -38.72 -9.78 -31.58
C ASP A 265 -39.45 -9.68 -30.23
N ASP A 266 -39.20 -8.49 -29.64
CA ASP A 266 -40.14 -7.58 -28.99
C ASP A 266 -40.90 -8.03 -27.73
N ASP A 267 -40.59 -7.37 -26.60
CA ASP A 267 -41.21 -6.08 -26.27
C ASP A 267 -41.27 -5.87 -24.73
N ARG A 268 -40.95 -4.64 -24.31
CA ARG A 268 -41.37 -4.00 -23.05
C ARG A 268 -40.75 -4.49 -21.74
N ARG A 269 -39.71 -3.74 -21.31
CA ARG A 269 -39.73 -3.10 -19.98
C ARG A 269 -38.91 -1.81 -19.94
N SER A 270 -39.67 -0.73 -19.94
CA SER A 270 -39.35 0.63 -19.53
C SER A 270 -38.36 0.75 -18.35
N ARG A 271 -37.57 1.85 -18.38
CA ARG A 271 -36.83 2.52 -17.27
C ARG A 271 -35.34 2.14 -17.25
N ARG A 272 -34.37 3.03 -17.50
CA ARG A 272 -34.23 4.44 -17.10
C ARG A 272 -33.24 5.14 -18.03
N ARG A 273 -33.59 6.37 -18.41
CA ARG A 273 -32.69 7.36 -19.00
C ARG A 273 -31.69 7.78 -17.92
N ASN A 274 -30.41 7.46 -18.07
CA ASN A 274 -29.34 8.13 -17.33
C ASN A 274 -28.31 8.68 -18.32
N CYS A 275 -28.31 10.01 -18.36
CA CYS A 275 -27.43 10.99 -18.98
C CYS A 275 -26.10 10.49 -19.57
N ASN A 276 -25.95 10.64 -20.89
CA ASN A 276 -24.66 10.73 -21.57
C ASN A 276 -24.01 12.09 -21.25
N GLN A 277 -22.97 12.12 -20.42
CA GLN A 277 -22.11 13.29 -20.23
C GLN A 277 -20.89 13.14 -21.13
N GLY A 278 -21.00 13.70 -22.34
CA GLY A 278 -19.87 14.00 -23.20
C GLY A 278 -19.09 15.21 -22.68
N ILE A 279 -17.80 15.22 -23.01
CA ILE A 279 -16.80 16.26 -22.77
C ILE A 279 -17.32 17.65 -23.17
N GLY A 280 -17.32 18.61 -22.24
CA GLY A 280 -17.55 20.02 -22.56
C GLY A 280 -17.90 20.88 -21.35
N ASN A 281 -17.09 21.91 -21.11
CA ASN A 281 -17.27 22.92 -20.06
C ASN A 281 -18.67 23.59 -20.09
N GLY A 282 -19.38 23.57 -18.95
CA GLY A 282 -20.58 24.38 -18.75
C GLY A 282 -21.26 24.09 -17.42
N THR A 283 -21.27 25.07 -16.51
CA THR A 283 -22.04 25.08 -15.27
C THR A 283 -23.48 25.46 -15.58
N GLU A 284 -24.38 24.50 -15.84
CA GLU A 284 -25.84 24.70 -15.81
C GLU A 284 -26.61 23.37 -16.06
N GLY A 285 -27.56 23.04 -15.18
CA GLY A 285 -28.81 22.40 -15.59
C GLY A 285 -28.97 20.87 -15.44
N CYS A 286 -29.21 20.39 -14.22
CA CYS A 286 -30.11 19.25 -13.97
C CYS A 286 -30.93 19.54 -12.70
N ASP A 287 -31.95 20.39 -12.86
CA ASP A 287 -33.02 20.64 -11.88
C ASP A 287 -34.20 19.69 -12.17
N PRO A 288 -34.60 18.83 -11.22
CA PRO A 288 -35.92 18.22 -11.25
C PRO A 288 -36.75 18.68 -10.03
N GLY A 289 -37.14 19.95 -10.02
CA GLY A 289 -38.20 20.45 -9.16
C GLY A 289 -39.52 19.75 -9.46
N ASN A 290 -39.97 18.85 -8.59
CA ASN A 290 -41.39 18.59 -8.34
C ASN A 290 -41.61 17.71 -7.09
N SER A 291 -41.89 18.32 -5.93
CA SER A 291 -42.79 17.76 -4.90
C SER A 291 -43.13 18.82 -3.85
N ARG A 292 -44.43 19.09 -3.74
CA ARG A 292 -45.11 20.10 -2.93
C ARG A 292 -44.98 19.87 -1.40
N PRO A 293 -45.18 20.94 -0.60
CA PRO A 293 -45.09 20.90 0.85
C PRO A 293 -46.38 20.35 1.49
N ARG A 294 -46.24 19.52 2.53
CA ARG A 294 -47.32 19.25 3.49
C ARG A 294 -47.10 20.13 4.72
N GLY A 295 -48.09 20.96 5.01
CA GLY A 295 -48.17 21.73 6.24
C GLY A 295 -48.43 20.85 7.46
N GLY A 296 -48.12 21.40 8.63
CA GLY A 296 -48.37 20.83 9.94
C GLY A 296 -47.76 21.72 11.01
N SER A 297 -48.58 22.66 11.49
CA SER A 297 -48.33 23.63 12.55
C SER A 297 -48.37 22.98 13.93
N ASN A 298 -47.33 23.19 14.73
CA ASN A 298 -47.34 22.93 16.17
C ASN A 298 -46.66 24.10 16.89
N ASP A 299 -47.53 24.90 17.48
CA ASP A 299 -47.39 26.08 18.30
C ASP A 299 -47.51 25.69 19.78
N GLU A 300 -46.38 25.59 20.50
CA GLU A 300 -46.37 25.74 21.95
C GLU A 300 -45.21 26.66 22.34
N THR A 301 -45.49 27.95 22.48
CA THR A 301 -45.73 28.62 23.77
C THR A 301 -44.56 28.54 24.75
N GLY A 302 -43.62 29.48 24.57
CA GLY A 302 -43.18 30.40 25.63
C GLY A 302 -42.49 29.85 26.87
N ARG A 303 -41.23 30.27 27.10
CA ARG A 303 -40.81 31.03 28.30
C ARG A 303 -39.29 31.29 28.31
N THR A 304 -38.94 32.56 28.22
CA THR A 304 -37.90 33.22 29.03
C THR A 304 -38.61 34.37 29.78
N PRO A 305 -38.10 35.03 30.85
CA PRO A 305 -36.75 35.03 31.44
C PRO A 305 -36.75 35.11 33.00
N ASN A 306 -35.61 35.49 33.61
CA ASN A 306 -35.29 35.86 35.02
C ASN A 306 -34.76 34.74 35.93
N GLY A 307 -33.72 34.94 36.73
CA GLY A 307 -32.89 36.13 36.98
C GLY A 307 -32.07 36.01 38.28
N SER A 308 -31.06 36.89 38.43
CA SER A 308 -30.36 37.28 39.69
C SER A 308 -29.51 36.18 40.38
N ARG A 309 -28.45 36.44 41.16
CA ARG A 309 -27.68 37.61 41.59
C ARG A 309 -26.45 37.05 42.35
N GLN A 310 -25.33 37.79 42.33
CA GLN A 310 -24.35 37.98 43.41
C GLN A 310 -23.77 36.77 44.18
N ARG A 311 -22.44 36.62 44.11
CA ARG A 311 -21.54 37.07 45.19
C ARG A 311 -20.23 37.55 44.60
#